data_AF-A0AAV0N7Y0-F1
#
_entry.id   AF-A0AAV0N7Y0-F1
#
_cell.length_a   1.000
_cell.length_b   1.000
_cell.length_c   1.000
_cell.angle_alpha   90.00
_cell.angle_beta   90.00
_cell.angle_gamma   90.00
#
_symmetry.space_group_name_H-M   'P 1'
#
loop_
_entity.id
_entity.type
_entity.pdbx_description
1 polymer ?
#
loop_
_entity_poly.entity_id
_entity_poly.type
_entity_poly.pdbx_seq_one_letter_code
_entity_poly.pdbx_strand_id
1 'polypeptide(L)'
;MDDKDEGAGKKAASTPFFPSLKELELCQCPRLKGRRRKPLQFPKLSKLLIAHCFVLTSMPSFPTLDMELVLRSSGIQPLLDTLAMSSAGHINVPSTASCSSSSSSSPSSSSEVETLQYPLSKLKKKLHISGIDHLPKEWLQGMQHLTSLQEIRIDNCLGLEETLNWHNISHVPNITIDGFLISQDGRSPWDEDHWNNFPRILQMISEEKAKKEGQAESSR
;
A
#
# COMPACT_ATOMS: atom_id res chain seq x y z
N MET A 1 47.00 -5.16 -37.83
CA MET A 1 47.89 -4.97 -36.67
C MET A 1 47.76 -3.49 -36.33
N ASP A 2 46.88 -3.08 -35.42
CA ASP A 2 46.32 -3.79 -34.28
C ASP A 2 44.87 -3.39 -34.01
N ASP A 3 44.07 -4.42 -33.72
CA ASP A 3 42.78 -4.35 -33.06
C ASP A 3 42.90 -3.72 -31.67
N LYS A 4 41.95 -2.84 -31.31
CA LYS A 4 41.68 -2.59 -29.89
C LYS A 4 40.20 -2.31 -29.61
N ASP A 5 39.57 -3.45 -29.40
CA ASP A 5 38.44 -3.82 -28.57
C ASP A 5 37.87 -2.84 -27.51
N GLU A 6 36.56 -3.02 -27.36
CA GLU A 6 35.64 -2.83 -26.24
C GLU A 6 35.61 -1.56 -25.38
N GLY A 7 34.41 -0.97 -25.38
CA GLY A 7 33.87 -0.20 -24.27
C GLY A 7 32.35 -0.22 -24.29
N ALA A 8 31.74 -1.39 -24.53
CA ALA A 8 30.29 -1.57 -24.41
C ALA A 8 29.87 -1.28 -22.95
N GLY A 9 29.32 -0.10 -22.72
CA GLY A 9 28.74 0.31 -21.45
C GLY A 9 27.57 -0.61 -21.09
N LYS A 10 27.87 -1.72 -20.40
CA LYS A 10 26.89 -2.61 -19.80
C LYS A 10 26.09 -1.80 -18.78
N LYS A 11 24.89 -1.37 -19.17
CA LYS A 11 23.84 -0.91 -18.23
C LYS A 11 23.63 -2.06 -17.24
N ALA A 12 24.14 -1.92 -16.02
CA ALA A 12 24.00 -2.92 -14.99
C ALA A 12 22.51 -3.10 -14.63
N ALA A 13 21.89 -4.11 -15.24
CA ALA A 13 20.54 -4.56 -14.89
C ALA A 13 20.46 -4.74 -13.37
N SER A 14 19.38 -4.25 -12.77
CA SER A 14 19.05 -4.54 -11.38
C SER A 14 18.87 -6.05 -11.25
N THR A 15 19.84 -6.74 -10.66
CA THR A 15 19.70 -8.18 -10.39
C THR A 15 18.59 -8.37 -9.36
N PRO A 16 17.58 -9.21 -9.64
CA PRO A 16 16.48 -9.42 -8.71
C PRO A 16 17.01 -10.01 -7.40
N PHE A 17 16.72 -9.34 -6.28
CA PHE A 17 17.07 -9.79 -4.94
C PHE A 17 16.03 -10.85 -4.54
N PHE A 18 16.37 -12.12 -4.75
CA PHE A 18 15.50 -13.29 -4.53
C PHE A 18 14.36 -13.48 -5.56
N PRO A 19 14.64 -14.09 -6.73
CA PRO A 19 13.66 -14.26 -7.81
C PRO A 19 12.51 -15.25 -7.51
N SER A 20 12.58 -15.99 -6.39
CA SER A 20 11.61 -17.02 -6.02
C SER A 20 10.92 -16.78 -4.67
N LEU A 21 11.26 -15.70 -3.96
CA LEU A 21 10.69 -15.41 -2.65
C LEU A 21 9.20 -15.06 -2.80
N LYS A 22 8.34 -15.82 -2.12
CA LYS A 22 6.88 -15.63 -2.13
C LYS A 22 6.36 -14.94 -0.87
N GLU A 23 7.02 -15.17 0.25
CA GLU A 23 6.60 -14.66 1.55
C GLU A 23 7.80 -13.98 2.20
N LEU A 24 7.60 -12.77 2.71
CA LEU A 24 8.62 -11.99 3.41
C LEU A 24 8.02 -11.47 4.71
N GLU A 25 8.71 -11.77 5.80
CA GLU A 25 8.37 -11.30 7.14
C GLU A 25 9.54 -10.51 7.71
N LEU A 26 9.27 -9.28 8.16
CA LEU A 26 10.23 -8.38 8.77
C LEU A 26 9.72 -7.99 10.15
N CYS A 27 10.28 -8.59 11.19
CA CYS A 27 9.87 -8.39 12.57
C CYS A 27 11.00 -7.75 13.36
N GLN A 28 10.67 -6.71 14.14
CA GLN A 28 11.60 -6.04 15.06
C GLN A 28 12.91 -5.63 14.38
N CYS A 29 12.81 -4.99 13.22
CA CYS A 29 13.95 -4.49 12.46
C CYS A 29 14.08 -2.96 12.59
N PRO A 30 14.56 -2.43 13.73
CA PRO A 30 14.53 -0.99 14.05
C PRO A 30 15.45 -0.14 13.16
N ARG A 31 16.39 -0.76 12.45
CA ARG A 31 17.34 -0.08 11.56
C ARG A 31 17.06 -0.36 10.08
N LEU A 32 15.90 -0.96 9.77
CA LEU A 32 15.53 -1.29 8.40
C LEU A 32 15.26 -0.02 7.59
N LYS A 33 16.33 0.50 6.98
CA LYS A 33 16.27 1.65 6.07
C LYS A 33 16.17 1.12 4.65
N GLY A 34 15.22 1.65 3.89
CA GLY A 34 15.13 1.40 2.47
C GLY A 34 16.32 2.02 1.72
N ARG A 35 16.93 1.26 0.81
CA ARG A 35 18.03 1.78 -0.01
C ARG A 35 17.47 2.69 -1.12
N ARG A 36 17.62 4.01 -0.96
CA ARG A 36 17.12 5.05 -1.88
C ARG A 36 17.57 4.92 -3.35
N ARG A 37 18.62 4.15 -3.64
CA ARG A 37 19.23 4.08 -4.99
C ARG A 37 18.78 2.88 -5.83
N LYS A 38 18.29 1.81 -5.22
CA LYS A 38 17.68 0.65 -5.90
C LYS A 38 16.68 0.01 -4.92
N PRO A 39 15.36 0.06 -5.19
CA PRO A 39 14.40 -0.66 -4.36
C PRO A 39 14.71 -2.16 -4.43
N LEU A 40 14.62 -2.85 -3.29
CA LEU A 40 14.67 -4.31 -3.29
C LEU A 40 13.49 -4.82 -4.12
N GLN A 41 13.76 -5.63 -5.14
CA GLN A 41 12.74 -6.13 -6.04
C GLN A 41 12.43 -7.58 -5.70
N PHE A 42 11.20 -7.85 -5.30
CA PHE A 42 10.68 -9.18 -5.02
C PHE A 42 9.64 -9.56 -6.07
N PRO A 43 10.06 -10.11 -7.23
CA PRO A 43 9.18 -10.28 -8.40
C PRO A 43 8.14 -11.39 -8.25
N LYS A 44 8.21 -12.21 -7.19
CA LYS A 44 7.24 -13.29 -6.92
C LYS A 44 6.60 -13.19 -5.54
N LEU A 45 6.76 -12.05 -4.86
CA LEU A 45 6.20 -11.87 -3.52
C LEU A 45 4.67 -11.84 -3.62
N SER A 46 4.02 -12.67 -2.82
CA SER A 46 2.56 -12.73 -2.66
C SER A 46 2.12 -12.31 -1.26
N LYS A 47 2.98 -12.51 -0.24
CA LYS A 47 2.72 -12.08 1.14
C LYS A 47 3.84 -11.23 1.70
N LEU A 48 3.48 -10.14 2.36
CA LEU A 48 4.40 -9.25 3.06
C LEU A 48 3.87 -8.93 4.46
N LEU A 49 4.65 -9.25 5.47
CA LEU A 49 4.39 -8.88 6.87
C LEU A 49 5.54 -8.01 7.37
N ILE A 50 5.21 -6.83 7.89
CA ILE A 50 6.16 -5.92 8.54
C ILE A 50 5.63 -5.58 9.92
N ALA A 51 6.37 -5.91 10.96
CA ALA A 51 6.00 -5.68 12.36
C ALA A 51 7.14 -5.00 13.15
N HIS A 52 6.79 -4.01 13.97
CA HIS A 52 7.74 -3.32 14.86
C HIS A 52 8.96 -2.72 14.12
N CYS A 53 8.72 -2.14 12.94
CA CYS A 53 9.73 -1.54 12.07
C CYS A 53 9.52 -0.01 11.96
N PHE A 54 9.82 0.71 13.04
CA PHE A 54 9.49 2.14 13.19
C PHE A 54 10.29 3.08 12.26
N VAL A 55 11.49 2.69 11.84
CA VAL A 55 12.38 3.53 10.99
C VAL A 55 12.28 3.12 9.51
N LEU A 56 11.20 2.44 9.11
CA LEU A 56 11.00 2.06 7.72
C LEU A 56 10.84 3.33 6.86
N THR A 57 11.79 3.55 5.95
CA THR A 57 11.80 4.75 5.08
C THR A 57 11.32 4.50 3.66
N SER A 58 11.15 3.23 3.25
CA SER A 58 10.54 2.87 1.97
C SER A 58 10.08 1.41 2.00
N MET A 59 9.04 1.09 1.22
CA MET A 59 8.63 -0.27 0.94
C MET A 59 9.50 -0.87 -0.17
N PRO A 60 9.71 -2.19 -0.20
CA PRO A 60 10.29 -2.85 -1.36
C PRO A 60 9.33 -2.81 -2.56
N SER A 61 9.83 -3.11 -3.76
CA SER A 61 8.99 -3.27 -4.94
C SER A 61 8.48 -4.71 -5.00
N PHE A 62 7.16 -4.90 -5.03
CA PHE A 62 6.49 -6.19 -5.07
C PHE A 62 5.40 -6.22 -6.14
N PRO A 63 5.77 -6.25 -7.43
CA PRO A 63 4.82 -6.13 -8.55
C PRO A 63 3.82 -7.28 -8.65
N THR A 64 3.88 -8.29 -7.79
CA THR A 64 2.99 -9.47 -7.77
C THR A 64 2.26 -9.66 -6.45
N LEU A 65 2.35 -8.71 -5.51
CA LEU A 65 1.73 -8.87 -4.19
C LEU A 65 0.21 -9.00 -4.33
N ASP A 66 -0.30 -10.22 -4.21
CA ASP A 66 -1.68 -10.56 -4.52
C ASP A 66 -2.44 -11.20 -3.36
N MET A 67 -1.73 -11.73 -2.36
CA MET A 67 -2.33 -12.45 -1.27
C MET A 67 -2.53 -11.54 -0.06
N GLU A 68 -1.46 -11.16 0.62
CA GLU A 68 -1.58 -10.51 1.94
C GLU A 68 -0.54 -9.43 2.17
N LEU A 69 -0.99 -8.29 2.70
CA LEU A 69 -0.15 -7.23 3.21
C LEU A 69 -0.52 -6.94 4.68
N VAL A 70 0.44 -7.11 5.58
CA VAL A 70 0.28 -6.84 7.01
C VAL A 70 1.31 -5.82 7.46
N LEU A 71 0.85 -4.73 8.08
CA LEU A 71 1.69 -3.69 8.67
C LEU A 71 1.29 -3.51 10.14
N ARG A 72 2.18 -3.85 11.08
CA ARG A 72 1.93 -3.72 12.54
C ARG A 72 2.97 -2.83 13.20
N SER A 73 2.53 -1.84 13.98
CA SER A 73 3.38 -0.98 14.79
C SER A 73 4.64 -0.53 14.04
N SER A 74 4.45 -0.01 12.84
CA SER A 74 5.51 0.35 11.89
C SER A 74 5.17 1.67 11.22
N GLY A 75 6.16 2.34 10.60
CA GLY A 75 5.88 3.59 9.89
C GLY A 75 4.90 3.38 8.72
N ILE A 76 3.83 4.19 8.66
CA ILE A 76 2.81 4.13 7.58
C ILE A 76 3.22 4.89 6.31
N GLN A 77 4.10 5.90 6.44
CA GLN A 77 4.55 6.75 5.33
C GLN A 77 5.06 5.97 4.10
N PRO A 78 5.90 4.92 4.25
CA PRO A 78 6.30 4.08 3.12
C PRO A 78 5.15 3.42 2.35
N LEU A 79 4.07 3.07 3.04
CA LEU A 79 2.89 2.49 2.42
C LEU A 79 2.07 3.55 1.70
N LEU A 80 1.96 4.76 2.25
CA LEU A 80 1.32 5.90 1.59
C LEU A 80 2.08 6.33 0.33
N ASP A 81 3.40 6.41 0.41
CA ASP A 81 4.26 6.65 -0.75
C ASP A 81 4.01 5.58 -1.82
N THR A 82 3.86 4.32 -1.41
CA THR A 82 3.50 3.23 -2.31
C THR A 82 2.14 3.51 -2.96
N LEU A 83 1.11 3.80 -2.18
CA LEU A 83 -0.22 4.16 -2.68
C LEU A 83 -0.22 5.41 -3.59
N ALA A 84 0.67 6.36 -3.37
CA ALA A 84 0.74 7.62 -4.14
C ALA A 84 1.55 7.51 -5.45
N MET A 85 2.39 6.48 -5.60
CA MET A 85 3.34 6.36 -6.72
C MET A 85 2.70 6.20 -8.13
N SER A 86 1.38 6.13 -8.25
CA SER A 86 0.69 6.08 -9.55
C SER A 86 0.58 7.42 -10.29
N SER A 87 1.00 8.53 -9.70
CA SER A 87 1.03 9.85 -10.36
C SER A 87 2.40 10.25 -10.91
N ALA A 88 3.48 9.55 -10.54
CA ALA A 88 4.83 9.84 -11.04
C ALA A 88 5.12 9.05 -12.33
N GLY A 89 4.34 9.32 -13.38
CA GLY A 89 4.74 9.08 -14.75
C GLY A 89 5.93 9.98 -15.10
N HIS A 90 7.12 9.64 -14.60
CA HIS A 90 8.37 10.21 -15.08
C HIS A 90 9.47 9.15 -14.94
N ILE A 91 9.47 8.22 -15.89
CA ILE A 91 10.72 7.63 -16.32
C ILE A 91 11.59 8.80 -16.78
N ASN A 92 12.68 9.02 -16.04
CA ASN A 92 13.67 10.02 -16.36
C ASN A 92 14.43 9.56 -17.63
N VAL A 93 13.90 9.89 -18.80
CA VAL A 93 14.63 9.82 -20.07
C VAL A 93 15.27 11.20 -20.28
N PRO A 94 16.61 11.33 -20.35
CA PRO A 94 17.24 12.62 -20.61
C PRO A 94 17.10 12.93 -22.10
N SER A 95 16.02 13.58 -22.50
CA SER A 95 15.89 14.11 -23.86
C SER A 95 16.44 15.53 -23.90
N THR A 96 17.65 15.62 -24.44
CA THR A 96 18.34 16.82 -24.84
C THR A 96 17.63 17.54 -25.99
N ALA A 97 17.56 18.87 -25.89
CA ALA A 97 17.45 19.87 -26.96
C ALA A 97 16.13 20.01 -27.75
N SER A 98 15.42 21.09 -27.40
CA SER A 98 15.01 22.24 -28.24
C SER A 98 14.28 22.07 -29.59
N CYS A 99 13.10 22.73 -29.58
CA CYS A 99 12.54 23.71 -30.53
C CYS A 99 11.84 23.29 -31.85
N SER A 100 10.56 23.71 -31.90
CA SER A 100 9.82 24.35 -33.01
C SER A 100 9.03 23.49 -34.03
N SER A 101 7.72 23.47 -33.77
CA SER A 101 6.59 23.79 -34.68
C SER A 101 6.34 23.01 -36.00
N SER A 102 5.17 22.34 -35.97
CA SER A 102 4.13 22.25 -37.01
C SER A 102 4.22 21.18 -38.11
N SER A 103 3.36 20.15 -37.98
CA SER A 103 2.24 19.78 -38.89
C SER A 103 2.16 18.27 -39.17
N SER A 104 1.01 17.67 -38.82
CA SER A 104 0.33 16.49 -39.41
C SER A 104 1.21 15.36 -39.97
N SER A 105 1.14 14.12 -39.50
CA SER A 105 -0.02 13.21 -39.61
C SER A 105 0.35 11.85 -39.01
N SER A 106 -0.65 11.08 -38.58
CA SER A 106 -0.55 9.81 -37.84
C SER A 106 0.42 8.78 -38.44
N PRO A 107 0.87 7.81 -37.62
CA PRO A 107 0.37 6.46 -37.88
C PRO A 107 0.04 5.62 -36.62
N SER A 108 -1.01 4.81 -36.81
CA SER A 108 -1.25 3.44 -36.37
C SER A 108 -0.60 2.85 -35.11
N SER A 109 -1.49 2.30 -34.27
CA SER A 109 -1.37 1.09 -33.45
C SER A 109 0.01 0.65 -32.98
N SER A 110 0.24 0.82 -31.69
CA SER A 110 0.83 -0.24 -30.86
C SER A 110 0.20 -0.18 -29.48
N SER A 111 -0.41 -1.29 -29.08
CA SER A 111 -0.92 -1.51 -27.73
C SER A 111 0.25 -1.57 -26.76
N GLU A 112 0.52 -0.47 -26.09
CA GLU A 112 1.01 -0.50 -24.73
C GLU A 112 0.14 0.50 -23.99
N VAL A 113 -1.06 0.05 -23.63
CA VAL A 113 -1.80 0.72 -22.57
C VAL A 113 -0.87 0.57 -21.36
N GLU A 114 -0.07 1.60 -21.08
CA GLU A 114 0.48 1.84 -19.76
C GLU A 114 -0.73 1.97 -18.85
N THR A 115 -1.31 0.83 -18.48
CA THR A 115 -2.19 0.74 -17.32
C THR A 115 -1.33 1.28 -16.21
N LEU A 116 -1.61 2.52 -15.79
CA LEU A 116 -1.05 3.14 -14.61
C LEU A 116 -1.27 2.14 -13.47
N GLN A 117 -0.27 1.29 -13.27
CA GLN A 117 -0.43 0.10 -12.46
C GLN A 117 -0.37 0.63 -11.04
N TYR A 118 -1.53 0.71 -10.41
CA TYR A 118 -1.58 1.01 -9.00
C TYR A 118 -0.74 -0.04 -8.27
N PRO A 119 0.27 0.33 -7.48
CA PRO A 119 1.28 -0.61 -7.00
C PRO A 119 0.73 -1.68 -6.05
N LEU A 120 -0.49 -1.49 -5.56
CA LEU A 120 -1.25 -2.49 -4.81
C LEU A 120 -2.50 -3.02 -5.53
N SER A 121 -2.72 -2.67 -6.81
CA SER A 121 -3.87 -3.16 -7.62
C SER A 121 -4.01 -4.69 -7.66
N LYS A 122 -2.90 -5.41 -7.49
CA LYS A 122 -2.90 -6.87 -7.52
C LYS A 122 -3.29 -7.51 -6.19
N LEU A 123 -3.33 -6.74 -5.09
CA LEU A 123 -3.66 -7.26 -3.77
C LEU A 123 -5.13 -7.66 -3.73
N LYS A 124 -5.39 -8.96 -3.55
CA LYS A 124 -6.74 -9.55 -3.65
C LYS A 124 -7.28 -10.07 -2.33
N LYS A 125 -6.47 -10.69 -1.47
CA LYS A 125 -7.06 -11.31 -0.26
C LYS A 125 -7.18 -10.33 0.87
N LYS A 126 -6.06 -9.84 1.42
CA LYS A 126 -6.08 -9.20 2.73
C LYS A 126 -5.12 -8.04 2.88
N LEU A 127 -5.63 -6.98 3.49
CA LEU A 127 -4.86 -5.86 4.02
C LEU A 127 -5.12 -5.76 5.52
N HIS A 128 -4.07 -5.83 6.32
CA HIS A 128 -4.16 -5.69 7.76
C HIS A 128 -3.20 -4.60 8.23
N ILE A 129 -3.74 -3.59 8.89
CA ILE A 129 -2.97 -2.53 9.53
C ILE A 129 -3.27 -2.53 11.01
N SER A 130 -2.23 -2.47 11.83
CA SER A 130 -2.42 -2.35 13.27
C SER A 130 -1.37 -1.50 13.97
N GLY A 131 -1.76 -0.84 15.06
CA GLY A 131 -0.83 -0.11 15.94
C GLY A 131 -0.20 1.10 15.27
N ILE A 132 -0.97 1.85 14.47
CA ILE A 132 -0.50 3.07 13.81
C ILE A 132 -1.04 4.29 14.57
N ASP A 133 -0.14 5.01 15.23
CA ASP A 133 -0.51 6.12 16.12
C ASP A 133 -1.07 7.34 15.39
N HIS A 134 -0.80 7.49 14.09
CA HIS A 134 -1.35 8.57 13.27
C HIS A 134 -1.61 8.07 11.86
N LEU A 135 -2.84 7.66 11.59
CA LEU A 135 -3.27 7.29 10.24
C LEU A 135 -3.70 8.57 9.50
N PRO A 136 -2.99 9.01 8.46
CA PRO A 136 -3.29 10.27 7.80
C PRO A 136 -4.50 10.14 6.87
N LYS A 137 -5.16 11.26 6.55
CA LYS A 137 -6.44 11.29 5.82
C LYS A 137 -6.34 10.61 4.45
N GLU A 138 -5.18 10.76 3.82
CA GLU A 138 -4.83 10.27 2.49
C GLU A 138 -4.75 8.73 2.42
N TRP A 139 -4.65 8.06 3.59
CA TRP A 139 -4.63 6.60 3.68
C TRP A 139 -5.81 5.96 2.96
N LEU A 140 -7.04 6.37 3.30
CA LEU A 140 -8.24 5.79 2.68
C LEU A 140 -8.36 6.15 1.21
N GLN A 141 -7.88 7.32 0.79
CA GLN A 141 -7.98 7.73 -0.61
C GLN A 141 -7.24 6.76 -1.54
N GLY A 142 -6.12 6.20 -1.10
CA GLY A 142 -5.43 5.16 -1.87
C GLY A 142 -6.18 3.83 -1.94
N MET A 143 -7.11 3.57 -1.01
CA MET A 143 -7.83 2.30 -0.93
C MET A 143 -8.92 2.14 -1.98
N GLN A 144 -9.44 3.22 -2.55
CA GLN A 144 -10.47 3.19 -3.61
C GLN A 144 -10.03 2.39 -4.84
N HIS A 145 -8.71 2.25 -5.06
CA HIS A 145 -8.13 1.53 -6.19
C HIS A 145 -7.93 0.03 -5.92
N LEU A 146 -8.12 -0.41 -4.68
CA LEU A 146 -7.97 -1.82 -4.26
C LEU A 146 -9.30 -2.58 -4.47
N THR A 147 -9.84 -2.53 -5.69
CA THR A 147 -11.18 -3.05 -6.00
C THR A 147 -11.29 -4.57 -5.92
N SER A 148 -10.17 -5.29 -6.02
CA SER A 148 -10.15 -6.76 -5.94
C SER A 148 -9.97 -7.30 -4.51
N LEU A 149 -9.76 -6.41 -3.53
CA LEU A 149 -9.47 -6.77 -2.15
C LEU A 149 -10.69 -7.39 -1.46
N GLN A 150 -10.50 -8.49 -0.74
CA GLN A 150 -11.57 -9.22 -0.05
C GLN A 150 -11.70 -8.86 1.44
N GLU A 151 -10.60 -8.55 2.11
CA GLU A 151 -10.56 -8.31 3.55
C GLU A 151 -9.71 -7.07 3.89
N ILE A 152 -10.28 -6.17 4.69
CA ILE A 152 -9.57 -5.10 5.39
C ILE A 152 -9.73 -5.32 6.88
N ARG A 153 -8.60 -5.27 7.59
CA ARG A 153 -8.56 -5.27 9.05
C ARG A 153 -7.74 -4.09 9.56
N ILE A 154 -8.33 -3.28 10.43
CA ILE A 154 -7.68 -2.12 11.03
C ILE A 154 -7.81 -2.23 12.55
N ASP A 155 -6.71 -2.43 13.26
CA ASP A 155 -6.73 -2.62 14.71
C ASP A 155 -5.79 -1.65 15.42
N ASN A 156 -6.23 -0.97 16.46
CA ASN A 156 -5.42 -0.10 17.30
C ASN A 156 -4.72 1.02 16.50
N CYS A 157 -5.45 1.68 15.60
CA CYS A 157 -4.96 2.83 14.84
C CYS A 157 -5.67 4.11 15.34
N LEU A 158 -4.92 5.18 15.60
CA LEU A 158 -5.49 6.46 16.02
C LEU A 158 -5.70 7.39 14.81
N GLY A 159 -6.67 8.31 14.93
CA GLY A 159 -6.97 9.31 13.90
C GLY A 159 -7.94 8.84 12.81
N LEU A 160 -8.60 7.68 12.99
CA LEU A 160 -9.66 7.24 12.09
C LEU A 160 -10.87 8.21 12.12
N GLU A 161 -11.21 8.82 13.25
CA GLU A 161 -12.51 9.49 13.38
C GLU A 161 -12.68 10.81 12.60
N GLU A 162 -11.61 11.53 12.27
CA GLU A 162 -11.70 12.96 11.91
C GLU A 162 -11.72 13.26 10.39
N THR A 163 -11.68 12.23 9.53
CA THR A 163 -11.09 12.43 8.17
C THR A 163 -11.67 11.63 7.02
N LEU A 164 -12.69 10.79 7.26
CA LEU A 164 -12.89 9.62 6.41
C LEU A 164 -14.08 9.74 5.46
N ASN A 165 -13.77 9.58 4.16
CA ASN A 165 -14.74 9.17 3.16
C ASN A 165 -14.78 7.63 3.12
N TRP A 166 -15.67 7.04 3.90
CA TRP A 166 -15.85 5.58 4.02
C TRP A 166 -16.17 4.88 2.71
N HIS A 167 -16.64 5.64 1.72
CA HIS A 167 -16.93 5.12 0.39
C HIS A 167 -15.67 4.63 -0.33
N ASN A 168 -14.47 5.01 0.14
CA ASN A 168 -13.20 4.51 -0.39
C ASN A 168 -12.90 3.06 0.00
N ILE A 169 -13.65 2.47 0.94
CA ILE A 169 -13.46 1.07 1.39
C ILE A 169 -14.75 0.26 1.37
N SER A 170 -15.91 0.87 1.11
CA SER A 170 -17.21 0.19 1.12
C SER A 170 -17.36 -0.88 0.04
N HIS A 171 -16.50 -0.86 -0.99
CA HIS A 171 -16.44 -1.90 -2.01
C HIS A 171 -15.83 -3.22 -1.50
N VAL A 172 -15.17 -3.22 -0.34
CA VAL A 172 -14.56 -4.43 0.23
C VAL A 172 -15.58 -5.21 1.05
N PRO A 173 -15.77 -6.52 0.79
CA PRO A 173 -16.85 -7.28 1.40
C PRO A 173 -16.61 -7.60 2.88
N ASN A 174 -15.36 -7.78 3.33
CA ASN A 174 -15.05 -8.11 4.71
C ASN A 174 -14.23 -7.00 5.36
N ILE A 175 -14.82 -6.31 6.33
CA ILE A 175 -14.20 -5.17 7.01
C ILE A 175 -14.32 -5.37 8.51
N THR A 176 -13.19 -5.28 9.21
CA THR A 176 -13.13 -5.35 10.67
C THR A 176 -12.30 -4.20 11.20
N ILE A 177 -12.80 -3.51 12.22
CA ILE A 177 -12.12 -2.40 12.89
C ILE A 177 -12.08 -2.69 14.40
N ASP A 178 -10.88 -2.73 14.99
CA ASP A 178 -10.67 -3.02 16.42
C ASP A 178 -11.38 -4.30 16.90
N GLY A 179 -11.42 -5.31 16.04
CA GLY A 179 -12.14 -6.56 16.28
C GLY A 179 -13.67 -6.48 16.14
N PHE A 180 -14.25 -5.32 15.83
CA PHE A 180 -15.66 -5.17 15.51
C PHE A 180 -15.93 -5.43 14.03
N LEU A 181 -16.95 -6.24 13.76
CA LEU A 181 -17.37 -6.55 12.40
C LEU A 181 -18.12 -5.35 11.82
N ILE A 182 -17.58 -4.80 10.73
CA ILE A 182 -18.19 -3.69 9.99
C ILE A 182 -19.01 -4.21 8.81
N SER A 183 -18.43 -5.14 8.06
CA SER A 183 -19.06 -5.79 6.92
C SER A 183 -18.53 -7.22 6.79
N GLN A 184 -19.39 -8.15 6.39
CA GLN A 184 -19.07 -9.55 6.10
C GLN A 184 -19.78 -9.95 4.80
N ASP A 185 -19.02 -10.44 3.82
CA ASP A 185 -19.54 -10.80 2.50
C ASP A 185 -20.39 -9.67 1.86
N GLY A 186 -20.02 -8.41 2.14
CA GLY A 186 -20.74 -7.22 1.67
C GLY A 186 -22.01 -6.87 2.45
N ARG A 187 -22.34 -7.63 3.51
CA ARG A 187 -23.44 -7.34 4.43
C ARG A 187 -22.93 -6.75 5.72
N SER A 188 -23.66 -5.76 6.21
CA SER A 188 -23.37 -5.11 7.48
C SER A 188 -24.29 -5.65 8.57
N PRO A 189 -23.78 -5.92 9.79
CA PRO A 189 -24.62 -6.20 10.96
C PRO A 189 -25.29 -4.94 11.53
N TRP A 190 -24.93 -3.77 11.00
CA TRP A 190 -25.47 -2.46 11.37
C TRP A 190 -26.65 -2.11 10.44
N ASP A 191 -27.34 -0.99 10.70
CA ASP A 191 -28.52 -0.56 9.94
C ASP A 191 -28.29 -0.45 8.42
N GLU A 192 -29.38 -0.43 7.62
CA GLU A 192 -29.33 -0.29 6.15
C GLU A 192 -28.44 0.88 5.68
N ASP A 193 -28.45 2.00 6.41
CA ASP A 193 -27.64 3.19 6.15
C ASP A 193 -26.33 3.27 6.98
N HIS A 194 -25.77 2.14 7.39
CA HIS A 194 -24.60 2.11 8.28
C HIS A 194 -23.38 2.90 7.76
N TRP A 195 -23.15 2.98 6.45
CA TRP A 195 -22.08 3.81 5.88
C TRP A 195 -22.29 5.32 6.14
N ASN A 196 -23.55 5.77 6.22
CA ASN A 196 -23.89 7.14 6.62
C ASN A 196 -23.73 7.33 8.14
N ASN A 197 -24.02 6.29 8.92
CA ASN A 197 -23.84 6.26 10.38
C ASN A 197 -22.44 5.84 10.83
N PHE A 198 -21.50 5.66 9.89
CA PHE A 198 -20.18 5.10 10.19
C PHE A 198 -19.39 5.87 11.24
N PRO A 199 -19.38 7.23 11.25
CA PRO A 199 -18.72 7.98 12.34
C PRO A 199 -19.25 7.61 13.72
N ARG A 200 -20.55 7.34 13.86
CA ARG A 200 -21.15 6.90 15.12
C ARG A 200 -20.72 5.48 15.48
N ILE A 201 -20.60 4.59 14.48
CA ILE A 201 -20.08 3.23 14.69
C ILE A 201 -18.64 3.28 15.21
N LEU A 202 -17.78 4.11 14.61
CA LEU A 202 -16.42 4.32 15.12
C LEU A 202 -16.42 4.85 16.56
N GLN A 203 -17.26 5.85 16.84
CA GLN A 203 -17.36 6.40 18.19
C GLN A 203 -17.73 5.32 19.20
N MET A 204 -18.70 4.45 18.88
CA MET A 204 -19.06 3.31 19.73
C MET A 204 -17.90 2.33 19.93
N ILE A 205 -17.13 2.05 18.87
CA ILE A 205 -15.93 1.20 18.93
C ILE A 205 -14.87 1.81 19.87
N SER A 206 -14.64 3.12 19.74
CA SER A 206 -13.70 3.90 20.54
C SER A 206 -14.10 3.91 22.02
N GLU A 207 -15.39 4.12 22.32
CA GLU A 207 -15.95 4.06 23.67
C GLU A 207 -15.82 2.66 24.30
N GLU A 208 -16.14 1.60 23.54
CA GLU A 208 -16.00 0.23 24.01
C GLU A 208 -14.54 -0.17 24.24
N LYS A 209 -13.62 0.33 23.43
CA LYS A 209 -12.19 0.17 23.64
C LYS A 209 -11.74 0.83 24.94
N ALA A 210 -12.14 2.08 25.18
CA ALA A 210 -11.80 2.81 26.40
C ALA A 210 -12.32 2.11 27.67
N LYS A 211 -13.53 1.51 27.62
CA LYS A 211 -14.07 0.71 28.74
C LYS A 211 -13.21 -0.51 29.06
N LYS A 212 -12.73 -1.22 28.04
CA LYS A 212 -11.88 -2.41 28.22
C LYS A 212 -10.50 -2.05 28.79
N GLU A 213 -9.92 -0.93 28.37
CA GLU A 213 -8.64 -0.44 28.89
C GLU A 213 -8.76 0.00 30.36
N GLY A 214 -9.82 0.71 30.73
CA GLY A 214 -10.07 1.11 32.12
C GLY A 214 -10.29 -0.08 33.09
N GLN A 215 -10.87 -1.18 32.62
CA GLN A 215 -11.04 -2.40 33.44
C GLN A 215 -9.72 -3.18 33.60
N ALA A 216 -8.85 -3.18 32.59
CA ALA A 216 -7.55 -3.84 32.65
C ALA A 216 -6.58 -3.14 33.62
N GLU A 217 -6.64 -1.80 33.71
CA GLU A 217 -5.79 -1.02 34.62
C GLU A 217 -6.29 -1.08 36.08
N SER A 218 -7.60 -1.25 36.32
CA SER A 218 -8.18 -1.42 37.66
C SER A 218 -7.93 -2.80 38.29
N SER A 219 -7.41 -3.75 37.50
CA SER A 219 -7.12 -5.13 37.92
C SER A 219 -5.62 -5.40 38.20
N ARG A 220 -4.78 -4.35 38.20
CA ARG A 220 -3.35 -4.38 38.55
C ARG A 220 -3.10 -3.71 39.89
#